data_AF-A0A1Z3U5T1-F1
#
_entry.id   AF-A0A1Z3U5T1-F1
#
_cell.length_a   1.000
_cell.length_b   1.000
_cell.length_c   1.000
_cell.angle_alpha   90.00
_cell.angle_beta   90.00
_cell.angle_gamma   90.00
#
_symmetry.space_group_name_H-M   'P 1'
#
loop_
_entity.id
_entity.type
_entity.pdbx_description
1 polymer ?
#
loop_
_entity_poly.entity_id
_entity_poly.type
_entity_poly.pdbx_seq_one_letter_code
_entity_poly.pdbx_strand_id
1 'polypeptide(L)'
;MARGKPLERTAPVVRKSALANDVTALAQIVRVFEQLAKAMPTRVSIRQAYAFLHIAERTAGGHDIIVSDLKALGDDAWGAPLFDASIGRSYQLFMDEPSRDYPEPLGWLRLETDPADKRRKLLRMTAAGEAMAKKLVKIRDESQHTS
;
A
#
# COMPACT_ATOMS: atom_id res chain seq x y z
N MET A 1 20.57 -67.44 -18.08
CA MET A 1 20.16 -66.48 -17.03
C MET A 1 20.79 -65.12 -17.34
N ALA A 2 20.00 -64.17 -17.85
CA ALA A 2 20.50 -62.83 -18.19
C ALA A 2 20.36 -61.90 -16.97
N ARG A 3 21.47 -61.27 -16.56
CA ARG A 3 21.49 -60.26 -15.48
C ARG A 3 20.82 -58.99 -16.00
N GLY A 4 19.73 -58.57 -15.36
CA GLY A 4 19.07 -57.30 -15.65
C GLY A 4 20.01 -56.12 -15.41
N LYS A 5 20.11 -55.21 -16.38
CA LYS A 5 20.84 -53.95 -16.21
C LYS A 5 20.14 -53.09 -15.13
N PRO A 6 20.89 -52.39 -14.26
CA PRO A 6 20.30 -51.51 -13.27
C PRO A 6 19.60 -50.35 -14.00
N LEU A 7 18.37 -50.03 -13.59
CA LEU A 7 17.67 -48.83 -14.04
C LEU A 7 18.44 -47.62 -13.52
N GLU A 8 19.07 -46.88 -14.44
CA GLU A 8 19.64 -45.56 -14.12
C GLU A 8 18.51 -44.66 -13.63
N ARG A 9 18.52 -44.31 -12.33
CA ARG A 9 17.70 -43.21 -11.81
C ARG A 9 18.25 -41.93 -12.42
N THR A 10 17.66 -41.48 -13.53
CA THR A 10 17.81 -40.11 -14.01
C THR A 10 17.39 -39.17 -12.88
N ALA A 11 18.37 -38.48 -12.31
CA ALA A 11 18.13 -37.44 -11.32
C ALA A 11 17.15 -36.40 -11.91
N PRO A 12 16.21 -35.86 -11.12
CA PRO A 12 15.31 -34.84 -11.61
C PRO A 12 16.14 -33.65 -12.10
N VAL A 13 16.02 -33.33 -13.39
CA VAL A 13 16.60 -32.12 -13.97
C VAL A 13 15.83 -30.95 -13.39
N VAL A 14 16.35 -30.35 -12.32
CA VAL A 14 15.81 -29.11 -11.75
C VAL A 14 16.07 -28.01 -12.78
N ARG A 15 15.08 -27.74 -13.64
CA ARG A 15 15.14 -26.58 -14.53
C ARG A 15 15.18 -25.33 -13.66
N LYS A 16 16.24 -24.52 -13.79
CA LYS A 16 16.27 -23.18 -13.20
C LYS A 16 15.02 -22.45 -13.68
N SER A 17 14.26 -21.90 -12.73
CA SER A 17 13.07 -21.10 -13.04
C SER A 17 13.45 -19.93 -13.96
N ALA A 18 12.56 -19.55 -14.86
CA ALA A 18 12.72 -18.31 -15.65
C ALA A 18 12.86 -17.07 -14.74
N LEU A 19 12.32 -17.15 -13.51
CA LEU A 19 12.43 -16.11 -12.48
C LEU A 19 13.77 -16.12 -11.74
N ALA A 20 14.70 -17.02 -12.05
CA ALA A 20 15.99 -17.12 -11.35
C ALA A 20 16.81 -15.82 -11.44
N ASN A 21 16.64 -15.05 -12.52
CA ASN A 21 17.30 -13.77 -12.70
C ASN A 21 16.60 -12.63 -11.93
N ASP A 22 15.34 -12.83 -11.53
CA ASP A 22 14.51 -11.82 -10.86
C ASP A 22 14.41 -12.03 -9.34
N VAL A 23 15.11 -13.03 -8.79
CA VAL A 23 15.03 -13.41 -7.37
C VAL A 23 15.29 -12.21 -6.45
N THR A 24 16.28 -11.38 -6.79
CA THR A 24 16.59 -10.17 -6.00
C THR A 24 15.43 -9.18 -6.01
N ALA A 25 14.83 -8.91 -7.17
CA ALA A 25 13.70 -8.00 -7.29
C ALA A 25 12.47 -8.52 -6.53
N LEU A 26 12.18 -9.83 -6.64
CA LEU A 26 11.11 -10.48 -5.88
C LEU A 26 11.35 -10.40 -4.37
N ALA A 27 12.60 -10.61 -3.91
CA ALA A 27 12.94 -10.48 -2.50
C ALA A 27 12.75 -9.05 -1.97
N GLN A 28 13.08 -8.03 -2.77
CA GLN A 28 12.85 -6.63 -2.43
C GLN A 28 11.35 -6.33 -2.30
N ILE A 29 10.53 -6.80 -3.24
CA ILE A 29 9.06 -6.66 -3.18
C ILE A 29 8.52 -7.31 -1.89
N VAL A 30 8.93 -8.55 -1.60
CA VAL A 30 8.49 -9.27 -0.39
C VAL A 30 8.85 -8.49 0.87
N ARG A 31 10.08 -7.96 0.98
CA ARG A 31 10.49 -7.16 2.15
C ARG A 31 9.61 -5.94 2.35
N VAL A 32 9.32 -5.19 1.29
CA VAL A 32 8.45 -4.01 1.37
C VAL A 32 7.05 -4.39 1.85
N PHE A 33 6.45 -5.43 1.27
CA PHE A 33 5.12 -5.89 1.68
C PHE A 33 5.09 -6.44 3.11
N GLU A 34 6.14 -7.15 3.54
CA GLU A 34 6.25 -7.65 4.90
C GLU A 34 6.30 -6.50 5.91
N GLN A 35 7.11 -5.47 5.65
CA GLN A 35 7.20 -4.34 6.56
C GLN A 35 5.91 -3.52 6.58
N LEU A 36 5.27 -3.31 5.42
CA LEU A 36 3.95 -2.69 5.37
C LEU A 36 2.93 -3.48 6.18
N ALA A 37 2.91 -4.80 6.07
CA ALA A 37 2.00 -5.67 6.82
C ALA A 37 2.26 -5.62 8.34
N LYS A 38 3.51 -5.46 8.78
CA LYS A 38 3.87 -5.29 10.20
C LYS A 38 3.47 -3.92 10.75
N ALA A 39 3.46 -2.89 9.91
CA ALA A 39 3.24 -1.52 10.34
C ALA A 39 1.78 -1.10 10.32
N MET A 40 1.04 -1.56 9.30
CA MET A 40 -0.34 -1.20 9.06
C MET A 40 -1.29 -2.06 9.91
N PRO A 41 -2.40 -1.48 10.42
CA PRO A 41 -3.46 -2.25 11.06
C PRO A 41 -4.02 -3.31 10.11
N THR A 42 -4.39 -4.48 10.65
CA THR A 42 -4.88 -5.64 9.88
C THR A 42 -6.13 -5.36 9.04
N ARG A 43 -6.93 -4.36 9.44
CA ARG A 43 -8.14 -3.93 8.73
C ARG A 43 -7.87 -3.01 7.53
N VAL A 44 -6.61 -2.66 7.25
CA VAL A 44 -6.24 -1.81 6.11
C VAL A 44 -5.87 -2.67 4.90
N SER A 45 -6.62 -2.51 3.82
CA SER A 45 -6.29 -3.11 2.51
C SER A 45 -5.12 -2.40 1.83
N ILE A 46 -4.46 -3.06 0.87
CA ILE A 46 -3.36 -2.47 0.09
C ILE A 46 -3.79 -1.18 -0.63
N ARG A 47 -5.01 -1.15 -1.21
CA ARG A 47 -5.52 0.06 -1.88
C ARG A 47 -5.74 1.21 -0.90
N GLN A 48 -6.26 0.93 0.30
CA GLN A 48 -6.38 1.93 1.35
C GLN A 48 -5.00 2.42 1.83
N ALA A 49 -4.03 1.52 1.99
CA ALA A 49 -2.66 1.90 2.33
C ALA A 49 -2.04 2.80 1.26
N TYR A 50 -2.23 2.48 -0.03
CA TYR A 50 -1.80 3.32 -1.15
C TYR A 50 -2.46 4.70 -1.11
N ALA A 51 -3.79 4.78 -0.94
CA ALA A 51 -4.51 6.06 -0.85
C ALA A 51 -3.98 6.90 0.33
N PHE A 52 -3.77 6.29 1.50
CA PHE A 52 -3.20 6.98 2.66
C PHE A 52 -1.80 7.52 2.40
N LEU A 53 -0.90 6.71 1.85
CA LEU A 53 0.46 7.13 1.50
C LEU A 53 0.46 8.29 0.50
N HIS A 54 -0.46 8.28 -0.47
CA HIS A 54 -0.57 9.34 -1.46
C HIS A 54 -1.10 10.65 -0.85
N ILE A 55 -2.08 10.57 0.06
CA ILE A 55 -2.56 11.73 0.82
C ILE A 55 -1.42 12.28 1.70
N ALA A 56 -0.68 11.40 2.37
CA ALA A 56 0.44 11.79 3.23
C ALA A 56 1.55 12.49 2.45
N GLU A 57 1.90 11.98 1.26
CA GLU A 57 2.89 12.59 0.37
C GLU A 57 2.46 13.99 -0.08
N ARG A 58 1.22 14.14 -0.59
CA ARG A 58 0.70 15.44 -1.05
C ARG A 58 0.63 16.46 0.06
N THR A 59 0.07 16.07 1.21
CA THR A 59 -0.09 16.98 2.36
C THR A 59 1.25 17.38 2.96
N ALA A 60 2.21 16.45 3.06
CA ALA A 60 3.57 16.76 3.49
C ALA A 60 4.32 17.70 2.52
N GLY A 61 4.01 17.60 1.22
CA GLY A 61 4.49 18.54 0.19
C GLY A 61 3.81 19.91 0.20
N GLY A 62 2.85 20.15 1.10
CA GLY A 62 2.10 21.41 1.16
C GLY A 62 1.03 21.54 0.08
N HIS A 63 0.64 20.45 -0.57
CA HIS A 63 -0.42 20.45 -1.57
C HIS A 63 -1.78 20.19 -0.93
N ASP A 64 -2.79 20.88 -1.44
CA ASP A 64 -4.18 20.57 -1.15
C ASP A 64 -4.60 19.30 -1.88
N ILE A 65 -5.38 18.48 -1.19
CA ILE A 65 -5.99 17.28 -1.76
C ILE A 65 -7.44 17.18 -1.28
N ILE A 66 -8.34 16.99 -2.23
CA ILE A 66 -9.77 16.76 -1.97
C ILE A 66 -10.14 15.33 -2.34
N VAL A 67 -11.29 14.86 -1.84
CA VAL A 67 -11.73 13.47 -2.08
C VAL A 67 -11.84 13.14 -3.56
N SER A 68 -12.24 14.09 -4.41
CA SER A 68 -12.32 13.83 -5.86
C SER A 68 -10.96 13.62 -6.52
N ASP A 69 -9.88 14.17 -5.97
CA ASP A 69 -8.53 13.98 -6.49
C ASP A 69 -8.07 12.52 -6.32
N LEU A 70 -8.61 11.83 -5.32
CA LEU A 70 -8.31 10.42 -5.08
C LEU A 70 -8.73 9.55 -6.28
N LYS A 71 -9.72 9.98 -7.09
CA LYS A 71 -10.16 9.26 -8.30
C LYS A 71 -9.08 9.23 -9.37
N ALA A 72 -8.19 10.21 -9.35
CA ALA A 72 -7.13 10.40 -10.33
C ALA A 72 -5.80 9.74 -9.91
N LEU A 73 -5.77 8.93 -8.84
CA LEU A 73 -4.53 8.29 -8.34
C LEU A 73 -4.04 7.10 -9.20
N GLY A 74 -4.57 6.95 -10.41
CA GLY A 74 -4.13 6.00 -11.42
C GLY A 74 -5.17 4.97 -11.82
N ASP A 75 -4.83 4.23 -12.87
CA ASP A 75 -5.63 3.12 -13.41
C ASP A 75 -4.98 1.77 -13.07
N ASP A 76 -5.78 0.72 -13.04
CA ASP A 76 -5.29 -0.65 -12.95
C ASP A 76 -4.69 -1.13 -14.28
N ALA A 77 -4.20 -2.37 -14.30
CA ALA A 77 -3.57 -2.97 -15.48
C ALA A 77 -4.50 -3.06 -16.71
N TRP A 78 -5.80 -2.83 -16.55
CA TRP A 78 -6.82 -2.89 -17.59
C TRP A 78 -7.36 -1.51 -17.97
N GLY A 79 -6.78 -0.44 -17.41
CA GLY A 79 -7.19 0.94 -17.68
C GLY A 79 -8.43 1.39 -16.90
N ALA A 80 -8.85 0.65 -15.87
CA ALA A 80 -9.96 1.06 -15.01
C ALA A 80 -9.44 1.87 -13.80
N PRO A 81 -10.14 2.91 -13.31
CA PRO A 81 -9.65 3.70 -12.19
C PRO A 81 -9.44 2.85 -10.93
N LEU A 82 -8.29 3.03 -10.28
CA LEU A 82 -7.97 2.32 -9.02
C LEU A 82 -8.98 2.61 -7.91
N PHE A 83 -9.57 3.82 -7.93
CA PHE A 83 -10.47 4.38 -6.93
C PHE A 83 -11.74 4.98 -7.55
N ASP A 84 -12.56 4.15 -8.20
CA ASP A 84 -13.86 4.57 -8.72
C ASP A 84 -14.96 4.59 -7.62
N ALA A 85 -16.00 3.75 -7.72
CA ALA A 85 -17.18 3.78 -6.85
C ALA A 85 -16.91 3.50 -5.36
N SER A 86 -15.72 3.02 -5.03
CA SER A 86 -15.30 2.64 -3.66
C SER A 86 -14.39 3.66 -2.99
N ILE A 87 -14.30 4.88 -3.53
CA ILE A 87 -13.41 5.91 -3.00
C ILE A 87 -13.70 6.31 -1.56
N GLY A 88 -14.98 6.36 -1.17
CA GLY A 88 -15.39 6.59 0.22
C GLY A 88 -14.74 5.57 1.16
N ARG A 89 -14.80 4.28 0.81
CA ARG A 89 -14.17 3.20 1.58
C ARG A 89 -12.65 3.29 1.61
N SER A 90 -12.04 3.97 0.65
CA SER A 90 -10.59 4.04 0.50
C SER A 90 -9.93 5.02 1.48
N TYR A 91 -10.66 6.04 1.96
CA TYR A 91 -10.14 6.99 2.95
C TYR A 91 -10.93 7.05 4.26
N GLN A 92 -12.22 6.66 4.29
CA GLN A 92 -13.09 6.80 5.47
C GLN A 92 -12.55 6.05 6.71
N LEU A 93 -11.88 4.91 6.52
CA LEU A 93 -11.23 4.18 7.61
C LEU A 93 -10.19 5.04 8.35
N PHE A 94 -9.59 6.02 7.67
CA PHE A 94 -8.55 6.87 8.23
C PHE A 94 -9.07 8.15 8.86
N MET A 95 -10.36 8.47 8.73
CA MET A 95 -10.94 9.70 9.27
C MET A 95 -10.88 9.73 10.81
N ASP A 96 -10.89 10.92 11.39
CA ASP A 96 -11.00 11.16 12.84
C ASP A 96 -12.43 11.06 13.35
N GLU A 97 -13.40 11.32 12.48
CA GLU A 97 -14.82 11.15 12.78
C GLU A 97 -15.33 9.76 12.39
N PRO A 98 -16.08 9.07 13.28
CA PRO A 98 -16.76 7.82 12.97
C PRO A 98 -17.75 7.96 11.80
N SER A 99 -17.96 6.85 11.09
CA SER A 99 -18.98 6.73 10.05
C SER A 99 -19.77 5.43 10.21
N ARG A 100 -20.88 5.29 9.48
CA ARG A 100 -21.68 4.06 9.48
C ARG A 100 -20.85 2.83 9.12
N ASP A 101 -19.95 2.96 8.16
CA ASP A 101 -19.14 1.86 7.64
C ASP A 101 -17.85 1.65 8.48
N TYR A 102 -17.41 2.68 9.20
CA TYR A 102 -16.25 2.66 10.10
C TYR A 102 -16.56 3.36 11.43
N PRO A 103 -17.20 2.67 12.39
CA PRO A 103 -17.56 3.25 13.69
C PRO A 103 -16.34 3.52 14.58
N GLU A 104 -15.24 2.81 14.34
CA GLU A 104 -13.96 2.97 15.03
C GLU A 104 -12.85 3.28 14.02
N PRO A 105 -12.82 4.49 13.44
CA PRO A 105 -11.83 4.81 12.42
C PRO A 105 -10.46 5.02 13.05
N LEU A 106 -9.42 5.16 12.24
CA LEU A 106 -8.03 5.24 12.69
C LEU A 106 -7.60 6.64 13.14
N GLY A 107 -8.34 7.70 12.75
CA GLY A 107 -8.05 9.08 13.16
C GLY A 107 -6.76 9.65 12.61
N TRP A 108 -6.35 9.23 11.42
CA TRP A 108 -5.13 9.68 10.75
C TRP A 108 -5.35 10.85 9.79
N LEU A 109 -6.60 11.05 9.36
CA LEU A 109 -7.03 12.09 8.45
C LEU A 109 -8.20 12.87 9.05
N ARG A 110 -8.37 14.11 8.62
CA ARG A 110 -9.52 14.96 8.93
C ARG A 110 -9.93 15.75 7.70
N LEU A 111 -11.21 16.14 7.64
CA LEU A 111 -11.70 17.05 6.61
C LEU A 111 -11.73 18.47 7.17
N GLU A 112 -11.03 19.37 6.50
CA GLU A 112 -11.06 20.79 6.82
C GLU A 112 -11.78 21.55 5.71
N THR A 113 -12.52 22.58 6.09
CA THR A 113 -13.13 23.49 5.11
C THR A 113 -12.03 24.39 4.56
N ASP A 114 -11.93 24.49 3.24
CA ASP A 114 -11.01 25.42 2.59
C ASP A 114 -11.42 26.87 2.96
N PRO A 115 -10.52 27.69 3.53
CA PRO A 115 -10.84 29.08 3.88
C PRO A 115 -11.14 29.95 2.66
N ALA A 116 -10.63 29.61 1.48
CA ALA A 116 -10.87 30.34 0.23
C ALA A 116 -12.19 29.92 -0.44
N ASP A 117 -12.63 28.67 -0.24
CA ASP A 117 -13.91 28.17 -0.74
C ASP A 117 -14.59 27.22 0.25
N LYS A 118 -15.62 27.72 0.95
CA LYS A 118 -16.37 26.93 1.95
C LYS A 118 -17.03 25.67 1.40
N ARG A 119 -17.16 25.52 0.08
CA ARG A 119 -17.72 24.33 -0.57
C ARG A 119 -16.68 23.22 -0.72
N ARG A 120 -15.39 23.53 -0.59
CA ARG A 120 -14.29 22.57 -0.71
C ARG A 120 -13.92 22.01 0.66
N LYS A 121 -13.76 20.68 0.69
CA LYS A 121 -13.31 19.92 1.87
C LYS A 121 -11.97 19.30 1.56
N LEU A 122 -10.94 19.78 2.27
CA LEU A 122 -9.56 19.37 2.13
C LEU A 122 -9.27 18.23 3.08
N LEU A 123 -8.62 17.18 2.59
CA LEU A 123 -8.08 16.11 3.42
C LEU A 123 -6.77 16.58 4.04
N ARG A 124 -6.69 16.54 5.36
CA ARG A 124 -5.51 16.91 6.14
C ARG A 124 -5.07 15.77 7.03
N MET A 125 -3.78 15.70 7.29
CA MET A 125 -3.23 14.78 8.26
C MET A 125 -3.50 15.26 9.68
N THR A 126 -3.82 14.32 10.57
CA THR A 126 -3.77 14.57 12.02
C THR A 126 -2.37 14.29 12.54
N ALA A 127 -2.09 14.66 13.79
CA ALA A 127 -0.83 14.30 14.45
C ALA A 127 -0.61 12.77 14.50
N ALA A 128 -1.69 11.99 14.65
CA ALA A 128 -1.63 10.52 14.62
C ALA A 128 -1.29 10.00 13.21
N GLY A 129 -1.88 10.61 12.17
CA GLY A 129 -1.55 10.32 10.79
C GLY A 129 -0.08 10.63 10.46
N GLU A 130 0.44 11.76 10.94
CA GLU A 130 1.85 12.13 10.76
C GLU A 130 2.80 11.16 11.44
N ALA A 131 2.48 10.74 12.66
CA ALA A 131 3.26 9.74 13.37
C ALA A 131 3.29 8.41 12.59
N MET A 132 2.15 8.00 12.02
CA MET A 132 2.07 6.81 11.19
C MET A 132 2.87 6.94 9.90
N ALA A 133 2.74 8.05 9.16
CA ALA A 133 3.51 8.29 7.95
C ALA A 133 5.02 8.28 8.23
N LYS A 134 5.47 8.92 9.32
CA LYS A 134 6.87 8.89 9.78
C LYS A 134 7.34 7.47 10.09
N LYS A 135 6.50 6.62 10.69
CA LYS A 135 6.81 5.20 10.92
C LYS A 135 7.03 4.45 9.60
N LEU A 136 6.20 4.72 8.59
CA LEU A 136 6.33 4.12 7.25
C LEU A 136 7.59 4.58 6.51
N VAL A 137 8.02 5.83 6.70
CA VAL A 137 9.29 6.32 6.14
C VAL A 137 10.50 5.61 6.77
N LYS A 138 10.51 5.43 8.11
CA LYS A 138 11.62 4.72 8.79
C LYS A 138 11.79 3.28 8.30
N ILE A 139 10.67 2.62 8.03
CA ILE A 139 10.62 1.27 7.48
C ILE A 139 11.36 1.18 6.13
N ARG A 140 11.17 2.17 5.26
CA ARG A 140 11.91 2.27 4.00
C ARG A 140 13.41 2.33 4.25
N ASP A 141 13.85 3.19 5.17
CA ASP A 141 15.27 3.44 5.42
C ASP A 141 15.98 2.20 6.00
N GLU A 142 15.32 1.47 6.90
CA GLU A 142 15.83 0.20 7.45
C GLU A 142 15.96 -0.90 6.37
N SER A 143 15.07 -0.88 5.37
CA SER A 143 15.12 -1.80 4.22
C SER A 143 16.28 -1.54 3.25
N GLN A 144 16.82 -0.31 3.22
CA GLN A 144 17.93 0.06 2.32
C GLN A 144 19.32 -0.23 2.91
N HIS A 145 19.45 -0.39 4.23
CA HIS A 145 20.73 -0.57 4.92
C HIS A 145 21.11 -2.02 5.23
N THR A 146 20.32 -3.00 4.77
CA THR A 146 20.59 -4.44 4.93
C THR A 146 21.11 -5.10 3.64
N SER A 147 21.86 -4.36 2.83
CA SER A 147 22.64 -4.87 1.68
C SER A 147 24.13 -4.83 1.97
#